data_AF-A0A1M5CYQ0-F1
#
_entry.id   AF-A0A1M5CYQ0-F1
#
_cell.length_a   1.000
_cell.length_b   1.000
_cell.length_c   1.000
_cell.angle_alpha   90.00
_cell.angle_beta   90.00
_cell.angle_gamma   90.00
#
_symmetry.space_group_name_H-M   'P 1'
#
loop_
_entity.id
_entity.type
_entity.pdbx_description
1 polymer ?
#
loop_
_entity_poly.entity_id
_entity_poly.type
_entity_poly.pdbx_seq_one_letter_code
_entity_poly.pdbx_strand_id
1 'polypeptide(L)' 'MTTYNDFLLKLLLAVKSITFEDISKIPLEEQHIIASKIEELQDYLESKFY' A
#
# COMPACT_ATOMS: atom_id res chain seq x y z
N MET A 1 13.30 9.27 -17.75
CA MET A 1 13.05 9.80 -16.39
C MET A 1 11.57 9.79 -16.00
N THR A 2 10.66 9.34 -16.87
CA THR A 2 9.21 9.27 -16.64
C THR A 2 8.75 7.94 -16.03
N THR A 3 9.41 6.82 -16.35
CA THR A 3 8.99 5.47 -15.95
C THR A 3 9.05 5.19 -14.46
N TYR A 4 10.03 5.74 -13.74
CA TYR A 4 10.18 5.51 -12.30
C TYR A 4 9.07 6.20 -11.49
N ASN A 5 8.79 7.47 -11.76
CA ASN A 5 7.71 8.20 -11.10
C ASN A 5 6.34 7.62 -11.46
N ASP A 6 6.16 7.20 -12.71
CA ASP A 6 4.92 6.57 -13.17
C ASP A 6 4.69 5.19 -12.51
N PHE A 7 5.77 4.43 -12.30
CA PHE A 7 5.73 3.17 -11.54
C PHE A 7 5.36 3.40 -10.07
N LEU A 8 6.02 4.34 -9.40
CA LEU A 8 5.72 4.67 -8.00
C LEU A 8 4.28 5.15 -7.82
N LEU A 9 3.75 5.91 -8.78
CA LEU A 9 2.39 6.45 -8.70
C LEU A 9 1.36 5.34 -8.90
N LYS A 10 1.60 4.42 -9.84
CA LYS A 10 0.79 3.20 -9.99
C LYS A 10 0.83 2.32 -8.76
N LEU A 11 2.01 2.17 -8.13
CA LEU A 11 2.15 1.40 -6.91
C LEU A 11 1.39 2.04 -5.74
N LEU A 12 1.47 3.37 -5.57
CA LEU A 12 0.71 4.10 -4.56
C LEU A 12 -0.80 3.92 -4.76
N LEU A 13 -1.29 4.02 -6.00
CA LEU A 13 -2.70 3.79 -6.32
C LEU A 13 -3.14 2.36 -6.02
N ALA A 14 -2.29 1.36 -6.32
CA ALA A 14 -2.57 -0.03 -6.00
C ALA A 14 -2.66 -0.25 -4.48
N VAL A 15 -1.72 0.29 -3.70
CA VAL A 15 -1.72 0.18 -2.24
C VAL A 15 -2.96 0.84 -1.64
N LYS A 16 -3.33 2.05 -2.11
CA LYS A 16 -4.55 2.76 -1.68
C LYS A 16 -5.86 2.06 -2.05
N SER A 17 -5.83 1.16 -3.04
CA SER A 17 -7.02 0.41 -3.43
C SER A 17 -7.29 -0.80 -2.55
N ILE A 18 -6.33 -1.19 -1.69
CA ILE A 18 -6.50 -2.32 -0.77
C ILE A 18 -7.52 -1.92 0.30
N THR A 19 -8.60 -2.69 0.39
CA THR A 19 -9.68 -2.43 1.35
C THR A 19 -9.60 -3.35 2.57
N PHE A 20 -10.38 -3.02 3.61
CA PHE A 20 -10.59 -3.93 4.73
C PHE A 20 -11.16 -5.29 4.30
N GLU A 21 -11.99 -5.32 3.25
CA GLU A 21 -12.53 -6.57 2.70
C GLU A 21 -11.43 -7.47 2.09
N ASP A 22 -10.37 -6.88 1.55
CA ASP A 22 -9.23 -7.64 1.06
C ASP A 22 -8.37 -8.18 2.20
N ILE A 23 -8.22 -7.40 3.27
CA ILE A 23 -7.49 -7.82 4.48
C ILE A 23 -8.27 -8.90 5.23
N SER A 24 -9.60 -8.85 5.26
CA SER A 24 -10.43 -9.82 6.00
C SER A 24 -10.34 -11.26 5.46
N LYS A 25 -9.84 -11.43 4.23
CA LYS A 25 -9.56 -12.73 3.60
C LYS A 25 -8.31 -13.43 4.17
N ILE A 26 -7.49 -12.70 4.93
CA ILE A 26 -6.26 -13.17 5.58
C ILE A 26 -6.60 -13.72 6.98
N PRO A 27 -5.87 -14.73 7.51
CA PRO A 27 -6.04 -15.18 8.88
C PRO A 27 -6.05 -14.02 9.90
N LEU A 28 -6.99 -14.05 10.85
CA LEU A 28 -7.23 -12.97 11.81
C LEU A 28 -5.96 -12.53 12.56
N GLU A 29 -5.13 -13.52 12.91
CA GLU A 29 -3.85 -13.33 13.59
C GLU A 29 -2.84 -12.51 12.76
N GLU A 30 -2.97 -12.49 11.44
CA GLU A 30 -2.07 -11.79 10.52
C GLU A 30 -2.65 -10.48 10.00
N GLN A 31 -3.98 -10.28 10.09
CA GLN A 31 -4.66 -9.08 9.54
C GLN A 31 -4.05 -7.77 10.05
N HIS A 32 -3.78 -7.69 11.35
CA HIS A 32 -3.19 -6.48 11.95
C HIS A 32 -1.75 -6.22 11.47
N ILE A 33 -0.97 -7.28 11.24
CA ILE A 33 0.40 -7.19 10.71
C ILE A 33 0.37 -6.70 9.27
N ILE A 34 -0.54 -7.28 8.45
CA ILE A 34 -0.66 -6.90 7.05
C ILE A 34 -1.21 -5.49 6.89
N ALA A 35 -2.21 -5.10 7.69
CA ALA A 35 -2.72 -3.72 7.71
C ALA A 35 -1.62 -2.72 8.03
N SER A 36 -0.82 -2.98 9.07
CA SER A 36 0.31 -2.12 9.44
C SER A 36 1.35 -2.00 8.32
N LYS A 37 1.68 -3.08 7.62
CA LYS A 37 2.64 -3.05 6.49
C LYS A 37 2.10 -2.28 5.28
N ILE A 38 0.80 -2.37 5.02
CA ILE A 38 0.15 -1.61 3.95
C ILE A 38 0.23 -0.11 4.26
N GLU A 39 -0.03 0.28 5.50
CA GLU A 39 0.07 1.66 5.97
C GLU A 39 1.51 2.18 5.87
N GLU A 40 2.50 1.44 6.38
CA GLU A 40 3.92 1.80 6.25
C GLU A 40 4.36 1.98 4.79
N LEU A 41 3.89 1.10 3.89
CA LEU A 41 4.18 1.18 2.47
C LEU A 41 3.51 2.40 1.83
N GLN A 42 2.26 2.71 2.22
CA GLN A 42 1.56 3.89 1.75
C GLN A 42 2.31 5.16 2.16
N ASP A 43 2.68 5.29 3.43
CA ASP A 43 3.43 6.43 3.96
C ASP A 43 4.78 6.61 3.26
N TYR A 44 5.51 5.50 3.06
CA TYR A 44 6.76 5.53 2.32
C TYR A 44 6.57 6.06 0.89
N LEU A 45 5.55 5.59 0.18
CA LEU A 45 5.29 5.99 -1.20
C LEU A 45 4.83 7.44 -1.28
N GLU A 46 3.96 7.89 -0.36
CA GLU A 46 3.53 9.29 -0.28
C GLU A 46 4.73 10.22 -0.03
N SER A 47 5.67 9.83 0.83
CA SER A 47 6.90 10.61 1.10
C SER A 47 7.81 10.82 -0.11
N LYS A 48 7.60 10.09 -1.22
CA LYS A 48 8.38 10.27 -2.47
C LYS A 48 7.78 11.30 -3.42
N PHE A 49 6.57 11.76 -3.16
CA PHE A 49 5.85 12.75 -3.98
C PHE A 49 5.76 14.14 -3.34
N TYR A 50 6.21 14.29 -2.09
CA TYR A 50 6.34 15.56 -1.35
C TYR A 50 7.82 15.92 -1.17
#